data_AF-A0A3M0LDW6-F1
#
_entry.id   AF-A0A3M0LDW6-F1
#
_cell.length_a   1.000
_cell.length_b   1.000
_cell.length_c   1.000
_cell.angle_alpha   90.00
_cell.angle_beta   90.00
_cell.angle_gamma   90.00
#
_symmetry.space_group_name_H-M   'P 1'
#
loop_
_entity.id
_entity.type
_entity.pdbx_description
1 polymer ?
#
loop_
_entity_poly.entity_id
_entity_poly.type
_entity_poly.pdbx_seq_one_letter_code
_entity_poly.pdbx_strand_id
1 'polypeptide(L)'
;MGSRSMAMPVTYDAQDVNPRWERLDHEVVKDLMKAVRDNGLGSPYFKQLLKGTFNIYDLTPFDLKSLASMILTDSQFIIWEAKWRKALNELRVKYQGGVNAGLTLAQLASDPPLDSPAHQARLFPREVLTDIKNAARKAMVQISPTGVTESSYTDIKQSPSESFTSFVDRLTQAVDRQVSDEGVKPHLIQCLAFANANPECKRVISAMPGQPSMAEILEACSKVGTPQHVAMILGDQVEKAVKEAFANFQQRQCYKCGKQGHFKKDCPELAEIASSLDVCPRCGIHACCA
;
A
#
# COMPACT_ATOMS: atom_id res chain seq x y z
N MET A 1 -21.81 26.18 20.68
CA MET A 1 -22.37 24.83 20.87
C MET A 1 -23.68 24.75 20.10
N GLY A 2 -23.61 24.49 18.79
CA GLY A 2 -24.81 24.36 17.96
C GLY A 2 -25.36 22.94 18.06
N SER A 3 -26.68 22.80 18.15
CA SER A 3 -27.36 21.50 18.07
C SER A 3 -26.81 20.70 16.89
N ARG A 4 -26.23 19.52 17.16
CA ARG A 4 -25.79 18.59 16.10
C ARG A 4 -27.02 18.22 15.28
N SER A 5 -27.09 18.74 14.06
CA SER A 5 -28.21 18.48 13.15
C SER A 5 -28.17 17.00 12.75
N MET A 6 -29.32 16.33 12.85
CA MET A 6 -29.46 14.92 12.47
C MET A 6 -29.54 14.81 10.96
N ALA A 7 -28.81 13.84 10.39
CA ALA A 7 -28.98 13.47 8.99
C ALA A 7 -30.28 12.68 8.81
N MET A 8 -30.98 12.92 7.72
CA MET A 8 -32.30 12.35 7.44
C MET A 8 -32.39 12.07 5.92
N PRO A 9 -32.36 10.82 5.44
CA PRO A 9 -32.36 10.56 4.00
C PRO A 9 -33.65 10.97 3.31
N VAL A 10 -33.55 11.12 2.00
CA VAL A 10 -34.68 11.24 1.09
C VAL A 10 -35.30 9.85 0.88
N THR A 11 -36.59 9.73 1.16
CA THR A 11 -37.42 8.56 0.85
C THR A 11 -38.44 8.92 -0.23
N TYR A 12 -38.93 7.93 -0.94
CA TYR A 12 -39.89 8.11 -2.03
C TYR A 12 -41.14 7.28 -1.76
N ASP A 13 -42.29 7.71 -2.30
CA ASP A 13 -43.50 6.90 -2.27
C ASP A 13 -43.37 5.68 -3.20
N ALA A 14 -44.35 4.76 -3.15
CA ALA A 14 -44.31 3.52 -3.93
C ALA A 14 -44.24 3.74 -5.45
N GLN A 15 -44.54 4.96 -5.93
CA GLN A 15 -44.46 5.36 -7.33
C GLN A 15 -43.17 6.15 -7.66
N ASP A 16 -42.27 6.37 -6.70
CA ASP A 16 -41.04 7.15 -6.84
C ASP A 16 -41.26 8.64 -7.21
N VAL A 17 -42.45 9.20 -6.93
CA VAL A 17 -42.85 10.54 -7.41
C VAL A 17 -42.67 11.61 -6.34
N ASN A 18 -42.92 11.28 -5.07
CA ASN A 18 -42.91 12.27 -3.99
C ASN A 18 -41.73 12.08 -3.03
N PRO A 19 -40.64 12.87 -3.17
CA PRO A 19 -39.54 12.82 -2.22
C PRO A 19 -39.96 13.39 -0.86
N ARG A 20 -39.69 12.62 0.19
CA ARG A 20 -39.89 12.96 1.60
C ARG A 20 -38.54 12.93 2.30
N TRP A 21 -38.36 13.79 3.29
CA TRP A 21 -37.14 13.85 4.07
C TRP A 21 -37.42 13.25 5.45
N GLU A 22 -36.87 12.06 5.72
CA GLU A 22 -37.24 11.22 6.87
C GLU A 22 -36.02 10.82 7.70
N ARG A 23 -36.23 10.56 9.00
CA ARG A 23 -35.12 10.41 9.95
C ARG A 23 -34.25 9.19 9.61
N LEU A 24 -32.93 9.38 9.55
CA LEU A 24 -31.99 8.28 9.35
C LEU A 24 -32.01 7.38 10.58
N ASP A 25 -31.89 6.07 10.36
CA ASP A 25 -31.76 5.12 11.46
C ASP A 25 -30.54 5.49 12.32
N HIS A 26 -30.80 5.67 13.61
CA HIS A 26 -29.79 6.09 14.58
C HIS A 26 -28.69 5.04 14.74
N GLU A 27 -28.99 3.75 14.51
CA GLU A 27 -27.99 2.69 14.56
C GLU A 27 -26.97 2.82 13.43
N VAL A 28 -27.38 3.26 12.22
CA VAL A 28 -26.46 3.47 11.09
C VAL A 28 -25.45 4.57 11.40
N VAL A 29 -25.90 5.69 11.97
CA VAL A 29 -25.01 6.81 12.35
C VAL A 29 -24.05 6.36 13.44
N LYS A 30 -24.57 5.62 14.43
CA LYS A 30 -23.78 5.06 15.53
C LYS A 30 -22.72 4.07 15.06
N ASP A 31 -23.04 3.23 14.09
CA ASP A 31 -22.09 2.28 13.49
C ASP A 31 -20.98 2.98 12.73
N LEU A 32 -21.29 4.04 11.97
CA LEU A 32 -20.28 4.87 11.30
C LEU A 32 -19.37 5.57 12.31
N MET A 33 -19.92 6.20 13.34
CA MET A 33 -19.13 6.84 14.42
C MET A 33 -18.27 5.81 15.15
N LYS A 34 -18.81 4.62 15.43
CA LYS A 34 -18.08 3.52 16.06
C LYS A 34 -16.94 3.02 15.17
N ALA A 35 -17.19 2.83 13.87
CA ALA A 35 -16.16 2.40 12.92
C ALA A 35 -14.97 3.37 12.88
N VAL A 36 -15.23 4.67 12.87
CA VAL A 36 -14.17 5.69 12.90
C VAL A 36 -13.43 5.73 14.23
N ARG A 37 -14.14 5.68 15.35
CA ARG A 37 -13.51 5.68 16.67
C ARG A 37 -12.62 4.45 16.89
N ASP A 38 -13.10 3.28 16.49
CA ASP A 38 -12.44 2.01 16.80
C ASP A 38 -11.36 1.64 15.76
N ASN A 39 -11.49 2.08 14.49
CA ASN A 39 -10.60 1.69 13.38
C ASN A 39 -9.96 2.86 12.62
N GLY A 40 -10.45 4.09 12.81
CA GLY A 40 -10.00 5.27 12.08
C GLY A 40 -10.63 5.44 10.69
N LEU A 41 -10.59 6.69 10.18
CA LEU A 41 -11.12 7.09 8.86
C LEU A 41 -10.44 6.40 7.68
N GLY A 42 -9.18 5.97 7.85
CA GLY A 42 -8.42 5.30 6.80
C GLY A 42 -8.77 3.82 6.62
N SER A 43 -9.49 3.21 7.58
CA SER A 43 -9.66 1.76 7.63
C SER A 43 -10.52 1.23 6.47
N PRO A 44 -10.16 0.04 5.91
CA PRO A 44 -10.99 -0.63 4.90
C PRO A 44 -12.42 -0.88 5.39
N TYR A 45 -12.57 -1.22 6.68
CA TYR A 45 -13.87 -1.44 7.31
C TYR A 45 -14.75 -0.19 7.25
N PHE A 46 -14.24 0.97 7.71
CA PHE A 46 -14.98 2.22 7.63
C PHE A 46 -15.30 2.61 6.18
N LYS A 47 -14.33 2.48 5.26
CA LYS A 47 -14.54 2.80 3.84
C LYS A 47 -15.65 1.96 3.22
N GLN A 48 -15.71 0.68 3.53
CA GLN A 48 -16.73 -0.23 3.04
C GLN A 48 -18.10 0.06 3.66
N LEU A 49 -18.14 0.30 4.97
CA LEU A 49 -19.37 0.69 5.68
C LEU A 49 -19.94 1.99 5.13
N LEU A 50 -19.10 3.02 4.98
CA LEU A 50 -19.47 4.32 4.41
C LEU A 50 -20.03 4.18 2.99
N LYS A 51 -19.38 3.38 2.14
CA LYS A 51 -19.86 3.07 0.78
C LYS A 51 -21.21 2.38 0.81
N GLY A 52 -21.39 1.38 1.68
CA GLY A 52 -22.67 0.69 1.85
C GLY A 52 -23.79 1.64 2.26
N THR A 53 -23.57 2.47 3.28
CA THR A 53 -24.55 3.46 3.74
C THR A 53 -24.94 4.44 2.63
N PHE A 54 -23.97 5.00 1.89
CA PHE A 54 -24.24 6.00 0.85
C PHE A 54 -24.95 5.41 -0.37
N ASN A 55 -24.85 4.09 -0.58
CA ASN A 55 -25.58 3.37 -1.62
C ASN A 55 -27.03 3.09 -1.22
N ILE A 56 -27.29 2.82 0.06
CA ILE A 56 -28.63 2.49 0.58
C ILE A 56 -29.50 3.75 0.64
N TYR A 57 -28.91 4.86 1.07
CA TYR A 57 -29.66 6.09 1.37
C TYR A 57 -29.42 7.16 0.31
N ASP A 58 -30.50 7.79 -0.14
CA ASP A 58 -30.43 9.05 -0.88
C ASP A 58 -30.29 10.19 0.13
N LEU A 59 -29.20 10.94 0.05
CA LEU A 59 -28.77 11.91 1.06
C LEU A 59 -28.65 13.27 0.39
N THR A 60 -29.27 14.28 0.99
CA THR A 60 -29.12 15.66 0.52
C THR A 60 -27.73 16.21 0.87
N PRO A 61 -27.28 17.29 0.22
CA PRO A 61 -26.10 18.03 0.65
C PRO A 61 -26.08 18.38 2.15
N PHE A 62 -27.23 18.74 2.73
CA PHE A 62 -27.36 19.00 4.17
C PHE A 62 -27.10 17.74 5.02
N ASP A 63 -27.64 16.59 4.62
CA ASP A 63 -27.44 15.32 5.33
C ASP A 63 -25.97 14.90 5.30
N LEU A 64 -25.30 15.11 4.17
CA LEU A 64 -23.88 14.83 4.01
C LEU A 64 -23.03 15.72 4.94
N LYS A 65 -23.32 17.02 5.03
CA LYS A 65 -22.66 17.90 6.01
C LYS A 65 -22.95 17.47 7.44
N SER A 66 -24.18 17.10 7.74
CA SER A 66 -24.59 16.63 9.06
C SER A 66 -23.83 15.36 9.45
N LEU A 67 -23.80 14.34 8.59
CA LEU A 67 -23.02 13.10 8.79
C LEU A 67 -21.53 13.40 8.97
N ALA A 68 -20.95 14.23 8.09
CA ALA A 68 -19.54 14.59 8.17
C ALA A 68 -19.21 15.29 9.50
N SER A 69 -20.06 16.22 9.97
CA SER A 69 -19.85 16.91 11.24
C SER A 69 -19.95 16.01 12.48
N MET A 70 -20.65 14.87 12.37
CA MET A 70 -20.75 13.89 13.45
C MET A 70 -19.57 12.92 13.48
N ILE A 71 -18.99 12.62 12.30
CA ILE A 71 -17.97 11.58 12.13
C ILE A 71 -16.55 12.17 12.18
N LEU A 72 -16.37 13.40 11.71
CA LEU A 72 -15.07 14.07 11.56
C LEU A 72 -14.80 15.01 12.75
N THR A 73 -13.51 15.25 13.05
CA THR A 73 -13.12 16.37 13.91
C THR A 73 -13.36 17.71 13.20
N ASP A 74 -13.40 18.82 13.95
CA ASP A 74 -13.59 20.16 13.36
C ASP A 74 -12.56 20.48 12.25
N SER A 75 -11.29 20.12 12.47
CA SER A 75 -10.22 20.30 11.48
C SER A 75 -10.42 19.42 10.24
N GLN A 76 -10.80 18.16 10.43
CA GLN A 76 -11.09 17.23 9.34
C GLN A 76 -12.32 17.67 8.54
N PHE A 77 -13.34 18.18 9.21
CA PHE A 77 -14.54 18.72 8.59
C PHE A 77 -14.23 19.91 7.69
N ILE A 78 -13.39 20.86 8.14
CA ILE A 78 -12.96 22.00 7.31
C ILE A 78 -12.22 21.52 6.06
N ILE A 79 -11.27 20.59 6.21
CA ILE A 79 -10.51 20.02 5.07
C ILE A 79 -11.45 19.29 4.11
N TRP A 80 -12.36 18.49 4.65
CA TRP A 80 -13.36 17.75 3.90
C TRP A 80 -14.27 18.68 3.09
N GLU A 81 -14.82 19.72 3.72
CA GLU A 81 -15.72 20.66 3.08
C GLU A 81 -15.02 21.39 1.93
N ALA A 82 -13.76 21.80 2.11
CA ALA A 82 -12.97 22.39 1.05
C ALA A 82 -12.75 21.41 -0.14
N LYS A 83 -12.38 20.15 0.14
CA LYS A 83 -12.19 19.12 -0.90
C LYS A 83 -13.49 18.80 -1.62
N TRP A 84 -14.58 18.63 -0.87
CA TRP A 84 -15.90 18.33 -1.43
C TRP A 84 -16.40 19.49 -2.28
N ARG A 85 -16.25 20.74 -1.83
CA ARG A 85 -16.63 21.93 -2.61
C ARG A 85 -15.88 22.04 -3.94
N LYS A 86 -14.60 21.66 -3.98
CA LYS A 86 -13.84 21.54 -5.23
C LYS A 86 -14.47 20.50 -6.17
N ALA A 87 -14.77 19.31 -5.66
CA ALA A 87 -15.41 18.25 -6.45
C ALA A 87 -16.82 18.64 -6.94
N LEU A 88 -17.60 19.37 -6.13
CA LEU A 88 -18.90 19.90 -6.55
C LEU A 88 -18.77 20.93 -7.67
N ASN A 89 -17.70 21.74 -7.67
CA ASN A 89 -17.45 22.65 -8.78
C ASN A 89 -17.09 21.91 -10.08
N GLU A 90 -16.35 20.80 -10.01
CA GLU A 90 -16.10 19.93 -11.15
C GLU A 90 -17.41 19.32 -11.70
N LEU A 91 -18.31 18.86 -10.82
CA LEU A 91 -19.66 18.41 -11.22
C LEU A 91 -20.49 19.52 -11.85
N ARG A 92 -20.45 20.74 -11.30
CA ARG A 92 -21.13 21.90 -11.90
C ARG A 92 -20.65 22.17 -13.32
N VAL A 93 -19.34 22.09 -13.56
CA VAL A 93 -18.77 22.23 -14.90
C VAL A 93 -19.25 21.10 -15.82
N LYS A 94 -19.29 19.85 -15.34
CA LYS A 94 -19.84 18.70 -16.07
C LYS A 94 -21.31 18.88 -16.47
N TYR A 95 -22.12 19.57 -15.67
CA TYR A 95 -23.53 19.82 -15.98
C TYR A 95 -23.77 20.94 -17.00
N GLN A 96 -22.75 21.72 -17.37
CA GLN A 96 -22.90 22.79 -18.35
C GLN A 96 -23.41 22.25 -19.68
N GLY A 97 -24.43 22.91 -20.25
CA GLY A 97 -25.06 22.49 -21.51
C GLY A 97 -26.07 21.34 -21.40
N GLY A 98 -26.28 20.79 -20.20
CA GLY A 98 -27.29 19.76 -19.94
C GLY A 98 -28.53 20.29 -19.19
N VAL A 99 -29.45 19.38 -18.87
CA VAL A 99 -30.69 19.68 -18.09
C VAL A 99 -30.41 20.22 -16.69
N ASN A 100 -29.24 19.90 -16.13
CA ASN A 100 -28.80 20.30 -14.79
C ASN A 100 -27.91 21.56 -14.79
N ALA A 101 -27.73 22.25 -15.93
CA ALA A 101 -26.85 23.41 -16.07
C ALA A 101 -27.22 24.61 -15.17
N GLY A 102 -28.48 24.70 -14.76
CA GLY A 102 -28.99 25.75 -13.87
C GLY A 102 -28.55 25.60 -12.40
N LEU A 103 -27.98 24.45 -12.01
CA LEU A 103 -27.55 24.22 -10.64
C LEU A 103 -26.28 25.01 -10.32
N THR A 104 -26.37 25.83 -9.26
CA THR A 104 -25.27 26.65 -8.77
C THR A 104 -24.39 25.86 -7.79
N LEU A 105 -23.13 26.28 -7.63
CA LEU A 105 -22.24 25.69 -6.62
C LEU A 105 -22.81 25.85 -5.20
N ALA A 106 -23.46 27.00 -4.92
CA ALA A 106 -24.08 27.26 -3.62
C ALA A 106 -25.22 26.27 -3.30
N GLN A 107 -26.04 25.91 -4.30
CA GLN A 107 -27.05 24.87 -4.15
C GLN A 107 -26.40 23.50 -3.87
N LEU A 108 -25.45 23.10 -4.73
CA LEU A 108 -24.76 21.80 -4.61
C LEU A 108 -24.03 21.65 -3.26
N ALA A 109 -23.48 22.75 -2.74
CA ALA A 109 -22.71 22.78 -1.50
C ALA A 109 -23.55 23.06 -0.26
N SER A 110 -24.88 23.20 -0.36
CA SER A 110 -25.74 23.56 0.77
C SER A 110 -25.32 24.86 1.47
N ASP A 111 -24.92 25.88 0.71
CA ASP A 111 -24.53 27.18 1.27
C ASP A 111 -25.79 27.94 1.75
N PRO A 112 -25.81 28.53 2.96
CA PRO A 112 -26.95 29.32 3.41
C PRO A 112 -27.29 30.45 2.43
N PRO A 113 -28.58 30.75 2.16
CA PRO A 113 -29.79 30.19 2.79
C PRO A 113 -30.37 28.94 2.09
N LEU A 114 -29.59 28.26 1.25
CA LEU A 114 -30.03 27.12 0.42
C LEU A 114 -29.86 25.76 1.14
N ASP A 115 -29.69 25.80 2.44
CA ASP A 115 -29.41 24.67 3.33
C ASP A 115 -30.66 23.98 3.88
N SER A 116 -31.85 24.35 3.38
CA SER A 116 -33.10 23.67 3.74
C SER A 116 -33.15 22.25 3.14
N PRO A 117 -33.12 21.19 3.98
CA PRO A 117 -33.03 19.82 3.47
C PRO A 117 -34.31 19.37 2.74
N ALA A 118 -35.49 19.80 3.19
CA ALA A 118 -36.75 19.52 2.53
C ALA A 118 -36.83 20.16 1.12
N HIS A 119 -36.23 21.33 0.95
CA HIS A 119 -36.10 21.96 -0.37
C HIS A 119 -35.10 21.21 -1.24
N GLN A 120 -33.94 20.83 -0.69
CA GLN A 120 -32.92 20.06 -1.41
C GLN A 120 -33.45 18.72 -1.93
N ALA A 121 -34.25 18.00 -1.11
CA ALA A 121 -34.87 16.73 -1.49
C ALA A 121 -35.80 16.84 -2.71
N ARG A 122 -36.42 18.01 -2.93
CA ARG A 122 -37.28 18.30 -4.09
C ARG A 122 -36.52 18.88 -5.27
N LEU A 123 -35.47 19.65 -4.99
CA LEU A 123 -34.67 20.35 -5.99
C LEU A 123 -33.80 19.38 -6.80
N PHE A 124 -33.16 18.41 -6.14
CA PHE A 124 -32.16 17.57 -6.78
C PHE A 124 -32.76 16.28 -7.34
N PRO A 125 -32.59 16.04 -8.66
CA PRO A 125 -32.82 14.71 -9.23
C PRO A 125 -31.94 13.66 -8.57
N ARG A 126 -32.40 12.39 -8.58
CA ARG A 126 -31.70 11.27 -7.93
C ARG A 126 -30.28 11.04 -8.48
N GLU A 127 -30.10 11.24 -9.77
CA GLU A 127 -28.78 11.21 -10.43
C GLU A 127 -27.82 12.27 -9.87
N VAL A 128 -28.34 13.48 -9.62
CA VAL A 128 -27.55 14.58 -9.04
C VAL A 128 -27.22 14.28 -7.59
N LEU A 129 -28.18 13.79 -6.80
CA LEU A 129 -27.93 13.33 -5.42
C LEU A 129 -26.85 12.24 -5.39
N THR A 130 -26.89 11.31 -6.36
CA THR A 130 -25.88 10.24 -6.48
C THR A 130 -24.48 10.80 -6.78
N ASP A 131 -24.36 11.73 -7.72
CA ASP A 131 -23.10 12.39 -8.06
C ASP A 131 -22.54 13.18 -6.84
N ILE A 132 -23.41 13.92 -6.13
CA ILE A 132 -23.05 14.66 -4.91
C ILE A 132 -22.59 13.70 -3.79
N LYS A 133 -23.31 12.62 -3.52
CA LYS A 133 -22.95 11.58 -2.53
C LYS A 133 -21.58 10.96 -2.86
N ASN A 134 -21.35 10.64 -4.14
CA ASN A 134 -20.09 10.06 -4.59
C ASN A 134 -18.92 11.02 -4.40
N ALA A 135 -19.11 12.31 -4.72
CA ALA A 135 -18.12 13.35 -4.47
C ALA A 135 -17.82 13.49 -2.96
N ALA A 136 -18.85 13.51 -2.11
CA ALA A 136 -18.71 13.59 -0.66
C ALA A 136 -17.93 12.41 -0.09
N ARG A 137 -18.29 11.18 -0.49
CA ARG A 137 -17.61 9.95 -0.08
C ARG A 137 -16.15 9.95 -0.54
N LYS A 138 -15.88 10.34 -1.79
CA LYS A 138 -14.51 10.44 -2.32
C LYS A 138 -13.68 11.44 -1.52
N ALA A 139 -14.26 12.59 -1.16
CA ALA A 139 -13.59 13.56 -0.30
C ALA A 139 -13.29 13.00 1.11
N MET A 140 -14.23 12.26 1.72
CA MET A 140 -14.03 11.68 3.06
C MET A 140 -12.88 10.68 3.12
N VAL A 141 -12.75 9.80 2.12
CA VAL A 141 -11.68 8.77 2.11
C VAL A 141 -10.29 9.35 1.86
N GLN A 142 -10.21 10.62 1.44
CA GLN A 142 -8.98 11.37 1.24
C GLN A 142 -8.59 12.25 2.43
N ILE A 143 -9.32 12.19 3.55
CA ILE A 143 -8.97 12.92 4.78
C ILE A 143 -7.88 12.13 5.51
N SER A 144 -6.81 12.82 5.90
CA SER A 144 -5.72 12.25 6.68
C SER A 144 -6.18 11.97 8.12
N PRO A 145 -5.80 10.83 8.74
CA PRO A 145 -6.06 10.58 10.16
C PRO A 145 -5.39 11.63 11.04
N THR A 146 -6.06 12.06 12.10
CA THR A 146 -5.55 13.07 13.04
C THR A 146 -4.26 12.61 13.72
N GLY A 147 -3.23 13.45 13.75
CA GLY A 147 -1.97 13.17 14.46
C GLY A 147 -0.92 12.38 13.67
N VAL A 148 -1.18 12.03 12.41
CA VAL A 148 -0.17 11.43 11.52
C VAL A 148 0.42 12.53 10.64
N THR A 149 1.69 12.88 10.84
CA THR A 149 2.46 13.56 9.79
C THR A 149 2.56 12.61 8.61
N GLU A 150 1.72 12.80 7.59
CA GLU A 150 1.75 11.97 6.39
C GLU A 150 3.14 12.10 5.75
N SER A 151 3.86 10.99 5.69
CA SER A 151 5.09 10.91 4.90
C SER A 151 4.73 11.18 3.44
N SER A 152 5.58 11.93 2.74
CA SER A 152 5.44 12.10 1.29
C SER A 152 5.33 10.72 0.65
N TYR A 153 4.47 10.55 -0.34
CA TYR A 153 4.36 9.28 -1.07
C TYR A 153 5.73 8.83 -1.65
N THR A 154 6.65 9.77 -1.88
CA THR A 154 8.03 9.51 -2.32
C THR A 154 8.92 8.87 -1.26
N ASP A 155 8.62 9.11 0.03
CA ASP A 155 9.43 8.67 1.16
C ASP A 155 9.05 7.25 1.63
N ILE A 156 7.97 6.70 1.08
CA ILE A 156 7.50 5.36 1.42
C ILE A 156 8.47 4.33 0.86
N LYS A 157 9.17 3.64 1.76
CA LYS A 157 10.10 2.54 1.46
C LYS A 157 9.64 1.24 2.11
N GLN A 158 10.00 0.13 1.49
CA GLN A 158 9.77 -1.20 2.03
C GLN A 158 10.77 -1.46 3.18
N SER A 159 10.26 -1.86 4.34
CA SER A 159 11.11 -2.30 5.45
C SER A 159 11.77 -3.66 5.15
N PRO A 160 12.96 -3.98 5.71
CA PRO A 160 13.62 -5.27 5.48
C PRO A 160 12.75 -6.50 5.75
N SER A 161 11.87 -6.43 6.75
CA SER A 161 10.98 -7.53 7.15
C SER A 161 9.55 -7.39 6.64
N GLU A 162 9.23 -6.32 5.91
CA GLU A 162 7.88 -6.08 5.40
C GLU A 162 7.66 -6.80 4.08
N SER A 163 6.50 -7.46 3.95
CA SER A 163 6.11 -8.08 2.68
C SER A 163 5.96 -7.04 1.57
N PHE A 164 6.28 -7.42 0.34
CA PHE A 164 6.16 -6.50 -0.79
C PHE A 164 4.71 -6.00 -0.99
N THR A 165 3.72 -6.86 -0.72
CA THR A 165 2.28 -6.52 -0.75
C THR A 165 1.92 -5.41 0.24
N SER A 166 2.32 -5.54 1.51
CA SER A 166 2.07 -4.51 2.55
C SER A 166 2.69 -3.18 2.17
N PHE A 167 3.91 -3.21 1.63
CA PHE A 167 4.59 -2.01 1.16
C PHE A 167 3.83 -1.34 0.01
N VAL A 168 3.42 -2.10 -1.01
CA VAL A 168 2.64 -1.58 -2.15
C VAL A 168 1.29 -1.03 -1.70
N ASP A 169 0.63 -1.64 -0.72
CA ASP A 169 -0.63 -1.15 -0.16
C ASP A 169 -0.46 0.22 0.51
N ARG A 170 0.60 0.41 1.31
CA ARG A 170 0.91 1.71 1.93
C ARG A 170 1.24 2.76 0.88
N LEU A 171 2.04 2.40 -0.11
CA LEU A 171 2.41 3.28 -1.23
C LEU A 171 1.18 3.72 -2.02
N THR A 172 0.34 2.77 -2.42
CA THR A 172 -0.91 3.02 -3.16
C THR A 172 -1.83 3.96 -2.38
N GLN A 173 -2.01 3.70 -1.08
CA GLN A 173 -2.84 4.56 -0.23
C GLN A 173 -2.32 6.00 -0.14
N ALA A 174 -1.00 6.20 -0.10
CA ALA A 174 -0.42 7.54 -0.06
C ALA A 174 -0.53 8.26 -1.41
N VAL A 175 -0.25 7.55 -2.52
CA VAL A 175 -0.42 8.10 -3.87
C VAL A 175 -1.88 8.48 -4.11
N ASP A 176 -2.84 7.65 -3.71
CA ASP A 176 -4.28 7.93 -3.86
C ASP A 176 -4.75 9.19 -3.12
N ARG A 177 -4.11 9.50 -1.99
CA ARG A 177 -4.44 10.69 -1.18
C ARG A 177 -3.74 11.95 -1.66
N GLN A 178 -2.50 11.83 -2.14
CA GLN A 178 -1.62 12.97 -2.42
C GLN A 178 -1.62 13.37 -3.90
N VAL A 179 -1.96 12.46 -4.82
CA VAL A 179 -1.96 12.71 -6.27
C VAL A 179 -3.38 12.88 -6.79
N SER A 180 -3.66 14.03 -7.42
CA SER A 180 -4.99 14.36 -7.94
C SER A 180 -5.29 13.75 -9.31
N ASP A 181 -4.27 13.59 -10.16
CA ASP A 181 -4.42 13.08 -11.52
C ASP A 181 -4.50 11.54 -11.48
N GLU A 182 -5.68 10.99 -11.77
CA GLU A 182 -5.92 9.54 -11.75
C GLU A 182 -5.15 8.80 -12.87
N GLY A 183 -4.82 9.48 -13.98
CA GLY A 183 -4.14 8.86 -15.13
C GLY A 183 -2.67 8.54 -14.84
N VAL A 184 -2.03 9.28 -13.94
CA VAL A 184 -0.61 9.08 -13.60
C VAL A 184 -0.40 8.09 -12.45
N LYS A 185 -1.42 7.85 -11.61
CA LYS A 185 -1.28 7.02 -10.40
C LYS A 185 -0.76 5.61 -10.67
N PRO A 186 -1.29 4.83 -11.64
CA PRO A 186 -0.84 3.46 -11.85
C PRO A 186 0.66 3.39 -12.20
N HIS A 187 1.11 4.27 -13.09
CA HIS A 187 2.50 4.34 -13.51
C HIS A 187 3.40 4.83 -12.35
N LEU A 188 2.98 5.85 -11.62
CA LEU A 188 3.72 6.37 -10.47
C LEU A 188 3.90 5.32 -9.37
N ILE A 189 2.85 4.56 -9.05
CA ILE A 189 2.90 3.45 -8.09
C ILE A 189 3.89 2.38 -8.56
N GLN A 190 3.88 2.01 -9.84
CA GLN A 190 4.81 1.03 -10.39
C GLN A 190 6.27 1.48 -10.29
N CYS A 191 6.57 2.72 -10.68
CA CYS A 191 7.92 3.29 -10.58
C CYS A 191 8.42 3.33 -9.14
N LEU A 192 7.59 3.81 -8.20
CA LEU A 192 7.97 3.90 -6.79
C LEU A 192 8.06 2.53 -6.12
N ALA A 193 7.20 1.58 -6.47
CA ALA A 193 7.26 0.22 -5.95
C ALA A 193 8.60 -0.44 -6.31
N PHE A 194 9.11 -0.25 -7.52
CA PHE A 194 10.44 -0.73 -7.90
C PHE A 194 11.57 0.06 -7.21
N ALA A 195 11.53 1.39 -7.28
CA ALA A 195 12.59 2.25 -6.77
C ALA A 195 12.79 2.14 -5.24
N ASN A 196 11.71 1.92 -4.49
CA ASN A 196 11.70 1.94 -3.03
C ASN A 196 11.55 0.54 -2.38
N ALA A 197 11.58 -0.52 -3.19
CA ALA A 197 11.64 -1.91 -2.71
C ALA A 197 12.92 -2.19 -1.90
N ASN A 198 12.85 -3.21 -1.04
CA ASN A 198 14.01 -3.73 -0.33
C ASN A 198 14.96 -4.46 -1.31
N PRO A 199 16.24 -4.68 -0.95
CA PRO A 199 17.23 -5.26 -1.86
C PRO A 199 16.80 -6.61 -2.46
N GLU A 200 16.11 -7.45 -1.69
CA GLU A 200 15.65 -8.77 -2.13
C GLU A 200 14.57 -8.67 -3.21
N CYS A 201 13.52 -7.87 -2.95
CA CYS A 201 12.47 -7.64 -3.93
C CYS A 201 13.05 -6.97 -5.19
N LYS A 202 13.99 -6.02 -5.04
CA LYS A 202 14.69 -5.42 -6.19
C LYS A 202 15.44 -6.44 -7.04
N ARG A 203 16.12 -7.42 -6.44
CA ARG A 203 16.80 -8.50 -7.16
C ARG A 203 15.82 -9.34 -7.96
N VAL A 204 14.69 -9.72 -7.35
CA VAL A 204 13.64 -10.49 -8.02
C VAL A 204 13.05 -9.70 -9.19
N ILE A 205 12.68 -8.44 -8.99
CA ILE A 205 12.07 -7.60 -10.03
C ILE A 205 13.04 -7.35 -11.19
N SER A 206 14.33 -7.11 -10.88
CA SER A 206 15.35 -6.85 -11.91
C SER A 206 15.66 -8.07 -12.78
N ALA A 207 15.32 -9.28 -12.32
CA ALA A 207 15.48 -10.52 -13.08
C ALA A 207 14.26 -10.83 -13.98
N MET A 208 13.17 -10.07 -13.88
CA MET A 208 11.99 -10.27 -14.69
C MET A 208 12.21 -9.76 -16.13
N PRO A 209 11.73 -10.47 -17.16
CA PRO A 209 11.87 -10.04 -18.55
C PRO A 209 10.90 -8.91 -18.89
N GLY A 210 11.36 -7.95 -19.70
CA GLY A 210 10.50 -6.91 -20.28
C GLY A 210 9.99 -5.87 -19.27
N GLN A 211 8.75 -5.42 -19.46
CA GLN A 211 8.05 -4.49 -18.56
C GLN A 211 6.96 -5.25 -17.80
N PRO A 212 7.30 -5.87 -16.64
CA PRO A 212 6.33 -6.65 -15.89
C PRO A 212 5.24 -5.77 -15.29
N SER A 213 4.02 -6.27 -15.29
CA SER A 213 2.87 -5.67 -14.63
C SER A 213 3.01 -5.71 -13.11
N MET A 214 2.24 -4.86 -12.41
CA MET A 214 2.22 -4.87 -10.94
C MET A 214 1.80 -6.22 -10.36
N ALA A 215 0.88 -6.94 -11.02
CA ALA A 215 0.44 -8.25 -10.58
C ALA A 215 1.57 -9.30 -10.64
N GLU A 216 2.33 -9.31 -11.74
CA GLU A 216 3.47 -10.23 -11.91
C GLU A 216 4.58 -9.91 -10.90
N ILE A 217 4.84 -8.62 -10.64
CA ILE A 217 5.79 -8.19 -9.62
C ILE A 217 5.35 -8.66 -8.21
N LEU A 218 4.08 -8.46 -7.87
CA LEU A 218 3.53 -8.90 -6.57
C LEU A 218 3.66 -10.41 -6.39
N GLU A 219 3.35 -11.19 -7.43
CA GLU A 219 3.48 -12.64 -7.40
C GLU A 219 4.94 -13.08 -7.25
N ALA A 220 5.85 -12.50 -8.02
CA ALA A 220 7.28 -12.82 -7.95
C ALA A 220 7.86 -12.51 -6.57
N CYS A 221 7.53 -11.35 -5.99
CA CYS A 221 8.01 -10.93 -4.68
C CYS A 221 7.30 -11.62 -3.50
N SER A 222 6.17 -12.32 -3.72
CA SER A 222 5.45 -13.05 -2.65
C SER A 222 6.30 -14.15 -2.01
N LYS A 223 7.30 -14.67 -2.73
CA LYS A 223 8.21 -15.73 -2.26
C LYS A 223 9.36 -15.19 -1.43
N VAL A 224 9.61 -13.87 -1.46
CA VAL A 224 10.70 -13.22 -0.72
C VAL A 224 10.42 -13.30 0.78
N GLY A 225 11.42 -13.70 1.57
CA GLY A 225 11.30 -13.87 3.01
C GLY A 225 10.66 -15.18 3.47
N THR A 226 10.23 -16.06 2.55
CA THR A 226 9.81 -17.42 2.91
C THR A 226 11.00 -18.25 3.43
N PRO A 227 10.79 -19.24 4.32
CA PRO A 227 11.87 -20.11 4.79
C PRO A 227 12.66 -20.75 3.64
N GLN A 228 11.98 -21.15 2.57
CA GLN A 228 12.59 -21.70 1.36
C GLN A 228 13.49 -20.68 0.67
N HIS A 229 13.03 -19.44 0.51
CA HIS A 229 13.83 -18.38 -0.11
C HIS A 229 15.06 -18.01 0.73
N VAL A 230 14.91 -17.95 2.06
CA VAL A 230 16.03 -17.71 2.98
C VAL A 230 17.03 -18.85 2.91
N ALA A 231 16.57 -20.11 2.91
CA ALA A 231 17.44 -21.28 2.78
C ALA A 231 18.20 -21.29 1.45
N MET A 232 17.55 -20.89 0.35
CA MET A 232 18.20 -20.77 -0.96
C MET A 232 19.31 -19.72 -0.94
N ILE A 233 19.05 -18.52 -0.42
CA ILE A 233 20.07 -17.46 -0.32
C ILE A 233 21.24 -17.90 0.56
N LEU A 234 20.97 -18.53 1.70
CA LEU A 234 22.03 -19.06 2.57
C LEU A 234 22.84 -20.14 1.87
N GLY A 235 22.18 -21.03 1.11
CA GLY A 235 22.83 -22.02 0.26
C GLY A 235 23.76 -21.40 -0.77
N ASP A 236 23.28 -20.41 -1.53
CA ASP A 236 24.06 -19.70 -2.56
C ASP A 236 25.28 -18.99 -1.95
N GLN A 237 25.13 -18.38 -0.76
CA GLN A 237 26.23 -17.73 -0.04
C GLN A 237 27.29 -18.74 0.41
N VAL A 238 26.86 -19.90 0.93
CA VAL A 238 27.77 -20.97 1.32
C VAL A 238 28.50 -21.52 0.10
N GLU A 239 27.78 -21.78 -1.01
CA GLU A 239 28.38 -22.27 -2.24
C GLU A 239 29.43 -21.29 -2.78
N LYS A 240 29.12 -19.99 -2.79
CA LYS A 240 30.04 -18.94 -3.21
C LYS A 240 31.28 -18.89 -2.31
N ALA A 241 31.10 -18.93 -0.99
CA ALA A 241 32.22 -18.93 -0.03
C ALA A 241 33.11 -20.17 -0.20
N VAL A 242 32.52 -21.35 -0.46
CA VAL A 242 33.26 -22.58 -0.73
C VAL A 242 34.06 -22.46 -2.03
N LYS A 243 33.46 -21.95 -3.11
CA LYS A 243 34.16 -21.72 -4.39
C LYS A 243 35.34 -20.76 -4.25
N GLU A 244 35.15 -19.66 -3.52
CA GLU A 244 36.22 -18.68 -3.25
C GLU A 244 37.33 -19.30 -2.39
N ALA A 245 36.98 -20.08 -1.36
CA ALA A 245 37.97 -20.79 -0.55
C ALA A 245 38.76 -21.82 -1.38
N PHE A 246 38.10 -22.54 -2.29
CA PHE A 246 38.75 -23.51 -3.18
C PHE A 246 39.68 -22.84 -4.19
N ALA A 247 39.24 -21.74 -4.81
CA ALA A 247 40.08 -20.96 -5.72
C ALA A 247 41.32 -20.41 -5.00
N ASN A 248 41.14 -19.88 -3.79
CA ASN A 248 42.25 -19.42 -2.94
C ASN A 248 43.19 -20.57 -2.56
N PHE A 249 42.67 -21.76 -2.25
CA PHE A 249 43.49 -22.93 -1.97
C PHE A 249 44.32 -23.36 -3.19
N GLN A 250 43.71 -23.36 -4.38
CA GLN A 250 44.42 -23.68 -5.61
C GLN A 250 45.56 -22.70 -5.91
N GLN A 251 45.43 -21.43 -5.52
CA GLN A 251 46.49 -20.43 -5.71
C GLN A 251 47.57 -20.43 -4.63
N ARG A 252 47.35 -21.10 -3.48
CA ARG A 252 48.32 -21.15 -2.39
C ARG A 252 49.50 -22.05 -2.73
N GLN A 253 50.70 -21.53 -2.54
CA GLN A 253 51.95 -22.25 -2.73
C GLN A 253 52.29 -23.12 -1.52
N CYS A 254 52.80 -24.32 -1.77
CA CYS A 254 53.30 -25.23 -0.76
C CYS A 254 54.54 -24.64 -0.07
N TYR A 255 54.54 -24.56 1.26
CA TYR A 255 55.64 -24.04 2.09
C TYR A 255 56.94 -24.88 2.06
N LYS A 256 56.99 -25.96 1.26
CA LYS A 256 58.20 -26.76 1.04
C LYS A 256 58.72 -26.63 -0.38
N CYS A 257 57.88 -26.91 -1.39
CA CYS A 257 58.31 -26.97 -2.79
C CYS A 257 57.90 -25.75 -3.64
N GLY A 258 57.12 -24.81 -3.09
CA GLY A 258 56.62 -23.64 -3.80
C GLY A 258 55.53 -23.92 -4.85
N LYS A 259 55.23 -25.19 -5.16
CA LYS A 259 54.18 -25.58 -6.11
C LYS A 259 52.79 -25.40 -5.49
N GLN A 260 51.80 -25.08 -6.32
CA GLN A 260 50.44 -24.77 -5.89
C GLN A 260 49.57 -26.02 -5.65
N GLY A 261 48.42 -25.86 -5.00
CA GLY A 261 47.35 -26.86 -4.93
C GLY A 261 47.49 -27.97 -3.87
N HIS A 262 48.42 -27.86 -2.92
CA HIS A 262 48.57 -28.82 -1.82
C HIS A 262 49.25 -28.19 -0.59
N PHE A 263 49.06 -28.80 0.58
CA PHE A 263 49.73 -28.39 1.81
C PHE A 263 51.12 -29.03 1.95
N LYS A 264 51.98 -28.44 2.80
CA LYS A 264 53.33 -28.97 3.08
C LYS A 264 53.33 -30.44 3.46
N LYS A 265 52.36 -30.91 4.25
CA LYS A 265 52.22 -32.30 4.70
C LYS A 265 51.92 -33.29 3.55
N ASP A 266 51.29 -32.80 2.49
CA ASP A 266 50.87 -33.58 1.32
C ASP A 266 51.83 -33.34 0.13
N CYS A 267 53.01 -32.78 0.41
CA CYS A 267 53.99 -32.46 -0.62
C CYS A 267 54.54 -33.74 -1.25
N PRO A 268 54.48 -33.92 -2.58
CA PRO A 268 55.00 -35.12 -3.24
C PRO A 268 56.51 -35.29 -3.03
N GLU A 269 57.25 -34.20 -2.84
CA GLU A 269 58.68 -34.23 -2.48
C GLU A 269 58.92 -34.69 -1.02
N LEU A 270 57.89 -34.86 -0.18
CA LEU A 270 58.03 -35.61 1.08
C LEU A 270 57.88 -37.12 0.83
N ALA A 271 57.02 -37.52 -0.09
CA ALA A 271 56.84 -38.93 -0.46
C ALA A 271 58.09 -39.48 -1.17
N GLU A 272 58.76 -38.70 -2.01
CA GLU A 272 60.03 -39.09 -2.64
C GLU A 272 61.16 -39.27 -1.61
N ILE A 273 61.25 -38.40 -0.60
CA ILE A 273 62.24 -38.54 0.48
C ILE A 273 61.96 -39.79 1.31
N ALA A 274 60.69 -40.07 1.64
CA ALA A 274 60.28 -41.28 2.34
C ALA A 274 60.53 -42.55 1.52
N SER A 275 60.35 -42.50 0.19
CA SER A 275 60.65 -43.62 -0.71
C SER A 275 62.16 -43.83 -0.94
N SER A 276 62.99 -42.81 -0.68
CA SER A 276 64.46 -42.91 -0.78
C SER A 276 65.14 -43.36 0.53
N LEU A 277 64.41 -43.34 1.64
CA LEU A 277 64.88 -43.78 2.95
C LEU A 277 64.26 -45.14 3.25
N ASP A 278 65.03 -46.22 3.10
CA ASP A 278 64.73 -47.59 3.58
C ASP A 278 64.65 -47.66 5.13
N VAL A 279 63.96 -46.71 5.76
CA VAL A 279 63.95 -46.50 7.21
C VAL A 279 62.54 -46.67 7.73
N CYS A 280 62.38 -47.59 8.68
CA CYS A 280 61.08 -47.87 9.30
C CYS A 280 60.52 -46.62 10.02
N PRO A 281 59.30 -46.15 9.70
CA PRO A 281 58.73 -44.91 10.26
C PRO A 281 58.39 -44.99 11.75
N ARG A 282 58.54 -46.16 12.39
CA ARG A 282 58.33 -46.34 13.84
C ARG A 282 59.61 -46.20 14.67
N CYS A 283 60.78 -46.52 14.09
CA CYS A 283 62.04 -46.60 14.85
C CYS A 283 63.25 -45.94 14.19
N GLY A 284 63.16 -45.49 12.93
CA GLY A 284 64.21 -44.66 12.33
C GLY A 284 65.49 -45.41 11.93
N ILE A 285 65.47 -46.75 11.82
CA ILE A 285 66.65 -47.55 11.45
C ILE A 285 66.43 -48.31 10.12
N HIS A 286 67.47 -48.36 9.29
CA HIS A 286 67.56 -49.19 8.08
C HIS A 286 67.64 -50.68 8.44
N ALA A 287 66.71 -51.47 7.91
CA ALA A 287 66.63 -52.94 8.05
C ALA A 287 66.43 -53.47 9.48
N CYS A 288 65.18 -53.49 9.96
CA CYS A 288 64.79 -54.32 11.10
C CYS A 288 63.31 -54.73 11.00
N CYS A 289 62.97 -55.53 9.99
CA CYS A 289 61.72 -56.30 9.95
C CYS A 289 62.02 -57.69 9.35
N ALA A 290 62.32 -58.65 10.23
CA ALA A 290 61.93 -60.04 10.04
C ALA A 290 60.61 -60.25 10.79
#